data_AF-A0A5C7LFJ3-F1
#
_entry.id   AF-A0A5C7LFJ3-F1
#
_cell.length_a   1.000
_cell.length_b   1.000
_cell.length_c   1.000
_cell.angle_alpha   90.00
_cell.angle_beta   90.00
_cell.angle_gamma   90.00
#
_symmetry.space_group_name_H-M   'P 1'
#
loop_
_entity.id
_entity.type
_entity.pdbx_description
1 polymer ?
#
loop_
_entity_poly.entity_id
_entity_poly.type
_entity_poly.pdbx_seq_one_letter_code
_entity_poly.pdbx_strand_id
1 'polypeptide(L)'
;MEEKNKYITLEDGTDFRKIAKIMTEAGWQMNHATARNVLMTGLSKLITNISEEVGTHLSAKEVETLLKNQQLHEALAEILYKAHQNQEENDERDQQG
;
A
#
# COMPACT_ATOMS: atom_id res chain seq x y z
N MET A 1 5.64 25.52 -17.01
CA MET A 1 6.68 24.55 -16.63
C MET A 1 5.96 23.24 -16.36
N GLU A 2 6.17 22.22 -17.18
CA GLU A 2 5.57 20.90 -16.98
C GLU A 2 6.28 20.21 -15.81
N GLU A 3 5.57 19.92 -14.72
CA GLU A 3 6.06 19.03 -13.68
C GLU A 3 6.23 17.63 -14.27
N LYS A 4 7.49 17.23 -14.44
CA LYS A 4 7.83 15.83 -14.74
C LYS A 4 7.31 14.98 -13.59
N ASN A 5 6.28 14.21 -13.88
CA ASN A 5 5.67 13.19 -13.03
C ASN A 5 6.77 12.21 -12.58
N LYS A 6 7.43 12.55 -11.47
CA LYS A 6 8.60 11.84 -10.95
C LYS A 6 8.05 10.53 -10.38
N TYR A 7 8.42 9.41 -10.99
CA TYR A 7 8.14 8.10 -10.43
C TYR A 7 8.67 8.09 -8.99
N ILE A 8 7.80 7.81 -8.01
CA ILE A 8 8.21 7.64 -6.63
C ILE A 8 9.09 6.39 -6.60
N THR A 9 10.40 6.60 -6.49
CA THR A 9 11.34 5.55 -6.16
C THR A 9 11.44 5.58 -4.64
N LEU A 10 10.80 4.63 -3.96
CA LEU A 10 11.11 4.39 -2.55
C LEU A 10 12.57 3.90 -2.52
N GLU A 11 13.46 4.66 -1.88
CA GLU A 11 14.88 4.29 -1.78
C GLU A 11 15.09 3.02 -0.95
N ASP A 12 14.16 2.75 -0.03
CA ASP A 12 14.04 1.49 0.71
C ASP A 12 12.69 0.82 0.40
N GLY A 13 12.75 -0.41 -0.12
CA GLY A 13 11.54 -1.17 -0.46
C GLY A 13 11.82 -2.40 -1.32
N THR A 14 10.86 -3.32 -1.32
CA THR A 14 10.85 -4.47 -2.22
C THR A 14 10.29 -4.03 -3.58
N ASP A 15 11.08 -4.14 -4.65
CA ASP A 15 10.61 -3.77 -5.99
C ASP A 15 9.43 -4.65 -6.46
N PHE A 16 8.66 -4.17 -7.44
CA PHE A 16 7.51 -4.93 -7.95
C PHE A 16 7.87 -6.29 -8.55
N ARG A 17 9.14 -6.53 -8.91
CA ARG A 17 9.59 -7.84 -9.38
C ARG A 17 9.68 -8.82 -8.22
N LYS A 18 10.21 -8.39 -7.08
CA LYS A 18 10.30 -9.20 -5.88
C LYS A 18 8.92 -9.41 -5.25
N ILE A 19 8.03 -8.42 -5.26
CA ILE A 19 6.61 -8.62 -4.88
C ILE A 19 5.97 -9.67 -5.79
N ALA A 20 6.11 -9.54 -7.11
CA ALA A 20 5.54 -10.49 -8.06
C ALA A 20 6.08 -11.92 -7.86
N LYS A 21 7.38 -12.05 -7.55
CA LYS A 21 8.01 -13.33 -7.21
C LYS A 21 7.40 -13.94 -5.96
N ILE A 22 7.33 -13.20 -4.84
CA ILE A 22 6.75 -13.67 -3.57
C ILE A 22 5.30 -14.12 -3.78
N MET A 23 4.51 -13.30 -4.46
CA MET A 23 3.11 -13.63 -4.75
C MET A 23 2.99 -14.90 -5.62
N THR A 24 3.85 -15.04 -6.62
CA THR A 24 3.90 -16.22 -7.49
C THR A 24 4.28 -17.48 -6.71
N GLU A 25 5.26 -17.37 -5.80
CA GLU A 25 5.67 -18.46 -4.90
C GLU A 25 4.56 -18.85 -3.91
N ALA A 26 3.72 -17.88 -3.51
CA ALA A 26 2.52 -18.11 -2.71
C ALA A 26 1.30 -18.65 -3.51
N GLY A 27 1.48 -18.97 -4.80
CA GLY A 27 0.44 -19.54 -5.67
C GLY A 27 -0.35 -18.53 -6.52
N TRP A 28 -0.04 -17.24 -6.41
CA TRP A 28 -0.70 -16.17 -7.16
C TRP A 28 0.18 -15.69 -8.32
N GLN A 29 0.06 -16.37 -9.47
CA GLN A 29 0.85 -16.05 -10.68
C GLN A 29 0.64 -14.59 -11.11
N MET A 30 1.72 -13.80 -11.08
CA MET A 30 1.70 -12.42 -11.55
C MET A 30 3.08 -11.93 -11.97
N ASN A 31 3.10 -10.98 -12.92
CA ASN A 31 4.31 -10.25 -13.28
C ASN A 31 4.38 -8.91 -12.53
N HIS A 32 5.50 -8.19 -12.66
CA HIS A 32 5.73 -6.91 -12.00
C HIS A 32 4.69 -5.83 -12.35
N ALA A 33 4.18 -5.79 -13.58
CA ALA A 33 3.15 -4.85 -13.99
C ALA A 33 1.80 -5.18 -13.32
N THR A 34 1.45 -6.47 -13.26
CA THR A 34 0.27 -6.95 -12.55
C THR A 34 0.35 -6.65 -11.06
N ALA A 35 1.49 -6.92 -10.41
CA ALA A 35 1.70 -6.62 -9.00
C ALA A 35 1.50 -5.12 -8.70
N ARG A 36 2.07 -4.25 -9.53
CA ARG A 36 1.85 -2.80 -9.43
C ARG A 36 0.38 -2.42 -9.57
N ASN A 37 -0.31 -2.95 -10.58
CA ASN A 37 -1.69 -2.60 -10.86
C ASN A 37 -2.64 -3.05 -9.75
N VAL A 38 -2.44 -4.27 -9.23
CA VAL A 38 -3.21 -4.80 -8.09
C VAL A 38 -3.00 -3.92 -6.86
N LEU A 39 -1.75 -3.61 -6.52
CA LEU A 39 -1.43 -2.74 -5.38
C LEU A 39 -2.10 -1.37 -5.53
N MET A 40 -1.88 -0.68 -6.66
CA MET A 40 -2.41 0.67 -6.88
C MET A 40 -3.95 0.70 -6.86
N THR A 41 -4.59 -0.34 -7.41
CA THR A 41 -6.05 -0.47 -7.37
C THR A 41 -6.55 -0.68 -5.93
N GLY A 42 -5.86 -1.53 -5.15
CA GLY A 42 -6.17 -1.75 -3.74
C GLY A 42 -6.02 -0.48 -2.91
N LEU A 43 -4.91 0.24 -3.07
CA LEU A 43 -4.65 1.49 -2.38
C LEU A 43 -5.68 2.58 -2.73
N SER A 44 -6.06 2.68 -4.01
CA SER A 44 -7.10 3.62 -4.43
C SER A 44 -8.42 3.35 -3.69
N LYS A 45 -8.85 2.09 -3.64
CA LYS A 45 -10.09 1.71 -2.94
C LYS A 45 -9.99 1.97 -1.43
N LEU A 46 -8.83 1.68 -0.84
CA LEU A 46 -8.58 1.94 0.58
C LEU A 46 -8.74 3.43 0.90
N ILE A 47 -8.06 4.30 0.14
CA ILE A 47 -8.12 5.76 0.36
C ILE A 47 -9.52 6.29 0.14
N THR A 48 -10.21 5.84 -0.92
CA THR A 48 -11.60 6.22 -1.16
C THR A 48 -12.46 5.87 0.05
N ASN A 49 -12.41 4.62 0.53
CA ASN A 49 -13.20 4.20 1.68
C ASN A 49 -12.85 4.98 2.96
N ILE A 50 -11.57 5.24 3.22
CA ILE A 50 -11.15 6.08 4.35
C ILE A 50 -11.75 7.49 4.21
N SER A 51 -11.70 8.07 3.01
CA SER A 51 -12.18 9.43 2.78
C SER A 51 -13.69 9.58 3.00
N GLU A 52 -14.46 8.55 2.67
CA GLU A 52 -15.90 8.48 2.96
C GLU A 52 -16.13 8.39 4.48
N GLU A 53 -15.41 7.49 5.16
CA GLU A 53 -15.56 7.27 6.62
C GLU A 53 -15.22 8.52 7.44
N VAL A 54 -14.17 9.25 7.06
CA VAL A 54 -13.76 10.49 7.76
C VAL A 54 -14.50 11.73 7.27
N GLY A 55 -15.44 11.59 6.34
CA GLY A 55 -16.30 12.68 5.85
C GLY A 55 -15.63 13.67 4.90
N THR A 56 -14.49 13.32 4.29
CA THR A 56 -13.77 14.19 3.33
C THR A 56 -14.20 14.00 1.87
N HIS A 57 -14.76 12.84 1.51
CA HIS A 57 -15.35 12.54 0.20
C HIS A 57 -14.45 12.92 -0.99
N LEU A 58 -13.28 12.28 -1.09
CA LEU A 58 -12.30 12.61 -2.12
C LEU A 58 -12.74 12.13 -3.51
N SER A 59 -12.57 12.99 -4.52
CA SER A 59 -12.78 12.59 -5.91
C SER A 59 -11.69 11.64 -6.40
N ALA A 60 -11.98 10.88 -7.47
CA ALA A 60 -11.01 9.96 -8.08
C ALA A 60 -9.67 10.65 -8.46
N LYS A 61 -9.73 11.92 -8.90
CA LYS A 61 -8.53 12.70 -9.25
C LYS A 61 -7.70 13.08 -8.04
N GLU A 62 -8.35 13.40 -6.91
CA GLU A 62 -7.67 13.69 -5.65
C GLU A 62 -7.03 12.43 -5.08
N VAL A 63 -7.72 11.29 -5.14
CA VAL A 63 -7.16 9.98 -4.77
C VAL A 63 -5.93 9.65 -5.63
N GLU A 64 -5.99 9.86 -6.94
CA GLU A 64 -4.84 9.63 -7.83
C GLU A 64 -3.66 10.56 -7.49
N THR A 65 -3.95 11.82 -7.13
CA THR A 65 -2.93 12.77 -6.69
C THR A 65 -2.28 12.34 -5.39
N LEU A 66 -3.07 11.88 -4.41
CA LEU A 66 -2.56 11.37 -3.14
C LEU A 66 -1.72 10.11 -3.32
N LEU A 67 -2.12 9.18 -4.21
CA LEU A 67 -1.33 7.99 -4.53
C LEU A 67 0.03 8.31 -5.16
N LYS A 68 0.23 9.51 -5.70
CA LYS A 68 1.53 9.99 -6.20
C LYS A 68 2.37 10.67 -5.12
N ASN A 69 1.84 10.84 -3.90
CA ASN A 69 2.56 11.43 -2.78
C ASN A 69 3.39 10.36 -2.06
N GLN A 70 4.71 10.57 -2.01
CA GLN A 70 5.63 9.67 -1.31
C GLN A 70 5.33 9.54 0.19
N GLN A 71 4.96 10.65 0.84
CA GLN A 71 4.68 10.67 2.28
C GLN A 71 3.49 9.77 2.64
N LEU A 72 2.52 9.62 1.73
CA LEU A 72 1.40 8.71 1.93
C LEU A 72 1.88 7.25 1.96
N HIS A 73 2.77 6.87 1.06
CA HIS A 73 3.32 5.51 1.02
C HIS A 73 4.19 5.21 2.25
N GLU A 74 4.98 6.18 2.71
CA GLU A 74 5.78 6.05 3.94
C GLU A 74 4.90 5.89 5.17
N ALA A 75 3.89 6.74 5.34
CA ALA A 75 2.95 6.65 6.45
C ALA A 75 2.17 5.32 6.44
N LEU A 76 1.76 4.85 5.26
CA LEU A 76 1.06 3.57 5.13
C LEU A 76 1.97 2.40 5.50
N ALA A 77 3.23 2.40 5.07
CA ALA A 77 4.18 1.36 5.43
C ALA A 77 4.40 1.29 6.95
N GLU A 78 4.51 2.45 7.61
CA GLU A 78 4.62 2.54 9.07
C GLU A 78 3.35 2.00 9.77
N ILE A 79 2.16 2.37 9.29
CA ILE A 79 0.89 1.88 9.85
C ILE A 79 0.78 0.37 9.72
N LEU A 80 1.09 -0.18 8.55
CA LEU A 80 1.05 -1.63 8.31
C LEU A 80 2.04 -2.38 9.19
N TYR A 81 3.25 -1.83 9.37
CA TYR A 81 4.24 -2.39 10.28
C TYR A 81 3.74 -2.41 11.72
N LYS A 82 3.20 -1.28 12.23
CA LYS A 82 2.61 -1.22 13.58
C LYS A 82 1.41 -2.16 13.75
N ALA A 83 0.55 -2.26 12.74
CA ALA A 83 -0.59 -3.17 12.76
C ALA A 83 -0.14 -4.63 12.85
N HIS A 84 0.91 -5.01 12.12
CA HIS A 84 1.50 -6.34 12.18
C HIS A 84 2.10 -6.66 13.55
N GLN A 85 2.89 -5.74 14.13
CA GLN A 85 3.45 -5.91 15.47
C GLN A 85 2.35 -6.07 16.54
N ASN A 86 1.29 -5.28 16.45
CA ASN A 86 0.14 -5.42 17.36
C ASN A 86 -0.59 -6.77 17.22
N GLN A 87 -0.59 -7.39 16.04
CA GLN A 87 -1.15 -8.74 15.87
C GLN A 87 -0.27 -9.79 16.55
N GLU A 88 1.05 -9.73 16.38
CA GLU A 88 1.99 -10.65 17.03
C GLU A 88 1.88 -10.59 18.56
N GLU A 89 1.81 -9.38 19.14
CA GLU A 89 1.63 -9.21 20.59
C GLU A 89 0.30 -9.77 21.12
N ASN A 90 -0.78 -9.69 20.32
CA ASN A 90 -2.08 -10.25 20.70
C ASN A 90 -2.10 -11.78 20.56
N ASP A 91 -1.53 -12.32 19.49
CA ASP A 91 -1.43 -13.76 19.24
C ASP A 91 -0.57 -14.46 20.31
N GLU A 92 0.44 -13.79 20.87
CA GLU A 92 1.26 -14.28 21.98
C GLU A 92 0.52 -14.27 23.33
N ARG A 93 -0.40 -13.31 23.54
CA ARG A 93 -1.22 -13.21 24.76
C ARG A 93 -2.31 -14.28 24.79
N ASP A 94 -2.91 -14.58 23.65
CA ASP A 94 -3.96 -15.60 23.53
C ASP A 94 -3.42 -17.04 23.68
N GLN A 95 -2.12 -17.26 23.51
CA GLN A 95 -1.46 -18.55 23.74
C GLN A 95 -0.99 -18.78 25.20
N GLN A 96 -1.08 -17.76 26.06
CA GLN A 96 -0.72 -17.85 27.48
C GLN A 96 -1.94 -17.85 28.43
N GLY A 97 -3.16 -17.85 27.88
CA GLY A 97 -4.43 -17.90 28.61
C GLY A 97 -5.06 -19.29 28.68
#